data_AF-A0AAJ1UDD4-F1
#
_entry.id   AF-A0AAJ1UDD4-F1
#
_cell.length_a   1.000
_cell.length_b   1.000
_cell.length_c   1.000
_cell.angle_alpha   90.00
_cell.angle_beta   90.00
_cell.angle_gamma   90.00
#
_symmetry.space_group_name_H-M   'P 1'
#
loop_
_entity.id
_entity.type
_entity.pdbx_description
1 polymer ?
#
loop_
_entity_poly.entity_id
_entity_poly.type
_entity_poly.pdbx_seq_one_letter_code
_entity_poly.pdbx_strand_id
1 'polypeptide(L)'
;ELQALVRKVATRVLGGYKSTAYCNNSLRGKVYSDIQHQLKREFGVERYEAIKRSQLGQAKEILSSYKAPLILVQEIQLENRQIAI
;
A
#
# COMPACT_ATOMS: atom_id res chain seq x y z
N GLU A 1 -4.43 -9.14 -11.67
CA GLU A 1 -4.26 -7.75 -12.15
C GLU A 1 -4.23 -6.72 -11.03
N LEU A 2 -5.26 -6.65 -10.17
CA LEU A 2 -5.31 -5.68 -9.07
C LEU A 2 -4.18 -5.86 -8.03
N GLN A 3 -3.86 -7.10 -7.68
CA GLN A 3 -2.79 -7.42 -6.73
C GLN A 3 -1.41 -6.91 -7.19
N ALA A 4 -1.12 -6.91 -8.49
CA ALA A 4 0.14 -6.39 -9.01
C ALA A 4 0.25 -4.87 -8.82
N LEU A 5 -0.87 -4.15 -8.94
CA LEU A 5 -0.94 -2.71 -8.69
C LEU A 5 -0.80 -2.40 -7.20
N VAL A 6 -1.46 -3.17 -6.33
CA VAL A 6 -1.27 -3.06 -4.87
C VAL A 6 0.21 -3.19 -4.52
N ARG A 7 0.90 -4.21 -5.06
CA ARG A 7 2.34 -4.38 -4.86
C ARG A 7 3.15 -3.19 -5.37
N LYS A 8 2.85 -2.68 -6.56
CA LYS A 8 3.53 -1.51 -7.15
C LYS A 8 3.37 -0.27 -6.27
N VAL A 9 2.16 0.00 -5.79
CA VAL A 9 1.86 1.15 -4.91
C VAL A 9 2.52 0.98 -3.55
N ALA A 10 2.42 -0.19 -2.93
CA ALA A 10 3.06 -0.48 -1.65
C ALA A 10 4.59 -0.28 -1.74
N THR A 11 5.24 -0.81 -2.78
CA THR A 11 6.68 -0.63 -3.00
C THR A 11 7.04 0.84 -3.19
N ARG A 12 6.23 1.62 -3.93
CA ARG A 12 6.42 3.07 -4.08
C ARG A 12 6.34 3.80 -2.73
N VAL A 13 5.35 3.45 -1.91
CA VAL A 13 5.11 4.06 -0.59
C VAL A 13 6.24 3.74 0.40
N LEU A 14 6.76 2.51 0.36
CA LEU A 14 7.86 2.06 1.22
C LEU A 14 9.23 2.65 0.82
N GLY A 15 9.30 3.48 -0.23
CA GLY A 15 10.56 4.09 -0.68
C GLY A 15 11.34 3.26 -1.71
N GLY A 16 10.73 2.25 -2.33
CA GLY A 16 11.32 1.47 -3.41
C GLY A 16 11.49 -0.02 -3.11
N TYR A 17 11.91 -0.77 -4.12
CA TYR A 17 12.20 -2.20 -3.97
C TYR A 17 13.50 -2.38 -3.21
N LYS A 18 13.50 -3.23 -2.18
CA LYS A 18 14.64 -3.47 -1.26
C LYS A 18 15.07 -2.27 -0.41
N SER A 19 14.22 -1.25 -0.25
CA SER A 19 14.44 -0.23 0.80
C SER A 19 14.38 -0.87 2.19
N THR A 20 14.94 -0.20 3.21
CA THR A 20 14.90 -0.67 4.61
C THR A 20 13.46 -0.92 5.07
N ALA A 21 12.57 0.04 4.80
CA ALA A 21 11.16 -0.06 5.12
C ALA A 21 10.47 -1.19 4.34
N TYR A 22 10.90 -1.47 3.11
CA TYR A 22 10.38 -2.62 2.34
C TYR A 22 10.81 -3.96 2.96
N CYS A 23 12.03 -4.06 3.46
CA CYS A 23 12.55 -5.25 4.14
C CYS A 23 11.95 -5.44 5.54
N ASN A 24 11.48 -4.37 6.18
CA ASN A 24 10.79 -4.43 7.46
C ASN A 24 9.40 -5.09 7.31
N ASN A 25 9.27 -6.33 7.78
CA ASN A 25 8.03 -7.11 7.68
C ASN A 25 6.84 -6.45 8.36
N SER A 26 7.06 -5.75 9.48
CA SER A 26 6.01 -5.08 10.24
C SER A 26 5.46 -3.88 9.46
N LEU A 27 6.35 -2.99 9.01
CA LEU A 27 5.96 -1.81 8.22
C LEU A 27 5.33 -2.20 6.89
N ARG A 28 5.92 -3.18 6.19
CA ARG A 28 5.34 -3.72 4.97
C ARG A 28 3.94 -4.26 5.25
N GLY A 29 3.75 -5.08 6.28
CA GLY A 29 2.44 -5.60 6.67
C GLY A 29 1.41 -4.49 6.91
N LYS A 30 1.78 -3.44 7.64
CA LYS A 30 0.91 -2.28 7.89
C LYS A 30 0.52 -1.57 6.59
N VAL A 31 1.47 -1.29 5.69
CA VAL A 31 1.21 -0.60 4.42
C VAL A 31 0.26 -1.41 3.52
N TYR A 32 0.51 -2.71 3.37
CA TYR A 32 -0.37 -3.57 2.57
C TYR A 32 -1.77 -3.66 3.19
N SER A 33 -1.85 -3.79 4.51
CA SER A 33 -3.12 -3.80 5.24
C SER A 33 -3.90 -2.50 5.01
N ASP A 34 -3.25 -1.35 5.11
CA ASP A 34 -3.90 -0.04 4.91
C ASP A 34 -4.47 0.11 3.49
N ILE A 35 -3.67 -0.21 2.46
CA ILE A 35 -4.11 -0.20 1.07
C ILE A 35 -5.34 -1.10 0.87
N GLN A 36 -5.31 -2.31 1.43
CA GLN A 36 -6.43 -3.23 1.35
C GLN A 36 -7.66 -2.72 2.11
N HIS A 37 -7.48 -2.10 3.28
CA HIS A 37 -8.57 -1.49 4.04
C HIS A 37 -9.21 -0.32 3.30
N GLN A 38 -8.42 0.51 2.64
CA GLN A 38 -8.95 1.57 1.77
C GLN A 38 -9.82 0.96 0.67
N LEU A 39 -9.34 -0.03 -0.07
CA LEU A 39 -10.16 -0.70 -1.09
C LEU A 39 -11.45 -1.30 -0.51
N LYS A 40 -11.36 -2.02 0.61
CA LYS A 40 -12.54 -2.60 1.26
C LYS A 40 -13.56 -1.53 1.65
N ARG A 41 -13.10 -0.39 2.18
CA ARG A 41 -13.94 0.73 2.61
C ARG A 41 -14.63 1.41 1.42
N GLU A 42 -13.90 1.71 0.35
CA GLU A 42 -14.47 2.40 -0.82
C GLU A 42 -15.49 1.53 -1.58
N PHE A 43 -15.27 0.21 -1.63
CA PHE A 43 -16.15 -0.72 -2.34
C PHE A 43 -17.18 -1.44 -1.45
N GLY A 44 -17.12 -1.27 -0.13
CA GLY A 44 -18.02 -1.93 0.82
C GLY A 44 -17.90 -3.46 0.83
N VAL A 45 -16.68 -3.99 0.63
CA VAL A 45 -16.43 -5.45 0.54
C VAL A 45 -15.58 -5.97 1.69
N GLU A 46 -15.80 -7.22 2.12
CA GLU A 46 -14.98 -7.85 3.15
C GLU A 46 -13.57 -8.22 2.66
N ARG A 47 -13.45 -8.58 1.38
CA ARG A 47 -12.18 -8.89 0.72
C ARG A 47 -12.06 -8.05 -0.53
N TYR A 48 -10.93 -7.39 -0.72
CA TYR A 48 -10.71 -6.59 -1.94
C TYR A 48 -10.68 -7.46 -3.22
N GLU A 49 -10.49 -8.77 -3.07
CA GLU A 49 -10.61 -9.76 -4.15
C GLU A 49 -12.05 -9.93 -4.64
N ALA A 50 -13.05 -9.56 -3.82
CA ALA A 50 -14.47 -9.61 -4.16
C ALA A 50 -14.92 -8.41 -5.02
N ILE A 51 -14.04 -7.45 -5.29
CA ILE A 51 -14.34 -6.30 -6.16
C ILE A 51 -14.70 -6.83 -7.55
N LYS A 52 -15.89 -6.45 -8.03
CA LYS A 52 -16.41 -6.89 -9.32
C LYS A 52 -15.48 -6.46 -10.45
N ARG A 53 -15.38 -7.28 -11.51
CA ARG A 53 -14.54 -6.98 -12.67
C ARG A 53 -14.88 -5.63 -13.33
N SER A 54 -16.16 -5.27 -13.34
CA SER A 54 -16.65 -3.98 -13.84
C SER A 54 -16.14 -2.78 -13.04
N GLN A 55 -15.82 -2.97 -11.77
CA GLN A 55 -15.35 -1.92 -10.85
C GLN A 55 -13.82 -1.86 -10.75
N LEU A 56 -13.10 -2.75 -11.44
CA LEU A 56 -11.64 -2.75 -11.41
C LEU A 56 -11.04 -1.44 -11.92
N GLY A 57 -11.66 -0.77 -12.91
CA GLY A 57 -11.20 0.54 -13.39
C GLY A 57 -11.11 1.56 -12.25
N GLN A 58 -12.18 1.69 -11.46
CA GLN A 58 -12.22 2.58 -10.30
C GLN A 58 -11.22 2.16 -9.22
N ALA A 59 -11.08 0.86 -8.96
CA ALA A 59 -10.12 0.37 -7.98
C ALA A 59 -8.67 0.72 -8.34
N LYS A 60 -8.33 0.70 -9.64
CA LYS A 60 -7.01 1.13 -10.14
C LYS A 60 -6.78 2.63 -9.92
N GLU A 61 -7.81 3.44 -10.13
CA GLU A 61 -7.74 4.89 -9.96
C GLU A 61 -7.51 5.26 -8.49
N ILE A 62 -8.25 4.64 -7.57
CA ILE A 62 -8.09 4.78 -6.12
C ILE A 62 -6.68 4.36 -5.67
N LEU A 63 -6.15 3.25 -6.22
CA LEU A 63 -4.78 2.83 -5.92
C LEU A 63 -3.73 3.80 -6.45
N SER A 64 -3.96 4.39 -7.62
CA SER A 64 -3.02 5.35 -8.21
C SER A 64 -2.89 6.60 -7.34
N SER A 65 -4.02 7.08 -6.81
CA SER A 65 -4.15 8.25 -5.92
C SER A 65 -3.91 7.95 -4.45
N TYR A 66 -3.64 6.68 -4.08
CA TYR A 66 -3.38 6.26 -2.71
C TYR A 66 -2.24 7.07 -2.06
N LYS A 67 -2.53 7.59 -0.87
CA LYS A 67 -1.58 8.26 0.01
C LYS A 67 -1.61 7.57 1.36
N ALA A 68 -0.44 7.16 1.84
CA ALA A 68 -0.34 6.54 3.15
C ALA A 68 -0.67 7.55 4.26
N PRO A 69 -1.26 7.09 5.38
CA PRO A 69 -1.44 7.88 6.59
C PRO A 69 -0.14 8.53 7.07
N LEU A 70 -0.23 9.72 7.67
CA LEU A 70 0.94 10.49 8.15
C LEU A 70 1.83 9.67 9.07
N ILE A 71 1.23 8.90 9.98
CA ILE A 71 1.96 8.01 10.90
C ILE A 71 2.80 6.99 10.13
N LEU A 72 2.21 6.32 9.12
CA LEU A 72 2.93 5.35 8.30
C LEU A 72 4.03 6.02 7.47
N VAL A 73 3.79 7.20 6.93
CA VAL A 73 4.81 7.96 6.20
C VAL A 73 6.00 8.28 7.11
N GLN A 74 5.74 8.73 8.34
CA GLN A 74 6.79 9.03 9.31
C GLN A 74 7.58 7.78 9.70
N GLU A 75 6.90 6.66 9.99
CA GLU A 75 7.56 5.38 10.30
C GLU A 75 8.46 4.91 9.15
N ILE A 76 7.96 4.95 7.90
CA ILE A 76 8.72 4.57 6.70
C ILE A 76 9.94 5.47 6.51
N GLN A 77 9.78 6.79 6.67
CA GLN A 77 10.86 7.74 6.51
C GLN A 77 11.92 7.61 7.60
N LEU A 78 11.53 7.25 8.83
CA LEU A 78 12.46 6.99 9.92
C LEU A 78 13.28 5.74 9.62
N GLU A 79 12.60 4.64 9.28
CA GLU A 79 13.22 3.35 8.97
C GLU A 79 14.20 3.47 7.78
N ASN A 80 13.79 4.15 6.71
CA ASN A 80 14.64 4.35 5.53
C ASN A 80 15.83 5.27 5.82
N ARG A 81 15.71 6.24 6.75
CA ARG A 81 16.82 7.11 7.16
C ARG A 81 17.85 6.39 8.03
N GLN A 82 17.45 5.32 8.70
CA GLN A 82 18.30 4.60 9.65
C GLN A 82 19.51 3.89 9.01
N ILE A 83 19.57 3.78 7.67
CA ILE A 83 20.73 3.24 6.91
C ILE A 83 21.73 4.34 6.47
N ALA A 84 21.53 5.61 6.87
CA ALA A 84 22.55 6.63 6.68
C ALA A 84 23.63 6.60 7.79
N ILE A 85 24.33 5.45 7.95
CA ILE A 85 25.58 5.33 8.74
C ILE A 85 26.51 4.36 8.01
#